data_AF-A0A139CYI8-F1
#
_entry.id   AF-A0A139CYI8-F1
#
_cell.length_a   1.000
_cell.length_b   1.000
_cell.length_c   1.000
_cell.angle_alpha   90.00
_cell.angle_beta   90.00
_cell.angle_gamma   90.00
#
_symmetry.space_group_name_H-M   'P 1'
#
loop_
_entity.id
_entity.type
_entity.pdbx_description
1 polymer ?
#
loop_
_entity_poly.entity_id
_entity_poly.type
_entity_poly.pdbx_seq_one_letter_code
_entity_poly.pdbx_strand_id
1 'polypeptide(L)'
;MNIENIPQELKELPQWVMWKLETREGKETKIPYQPTGQKAKSTDPQTWHTLEDCLKSTDSFNGVGFVFSDGDPYAGVDWDDVRDPKTGEYLPGIFEEITGLVSYAEVSQSGTGAHAIVRADKPGSKCKKKDRNGTIEREMYDRGRFFVMTGDHI
;
A
#
# COMPACT_ATOMS: atom_id res chain seq x y z
N MET A 1 -0.79 5.32 -13.05
CA MET A 1 0.08 4.43 -12.28
C MET A 1 1.42 4.40 -12.99
N ASN A 2 2.52 4.64 -12.27
CA ASN A 2 3.86 4.74 -12.83
C ASN A 2 4.64 3.45 -12.48
N ILE A 3 4.28 2.36 -13.15
CA ILE A 3 4.73 1.00 -12.83
C ILE A 3 6.25 0.86 -12.94
N GLU A 4 6.87 1.64 -13.81
CA GLU A 4 8.31 1.73 -14.01
C GLU A 4 9.06 2.08 -12.72
N ASN A 5 8.47 2.91 -11.85
CA ASN A 5 9.09 3.37 -10.61
C ASN A 5 8.99 2.36 -9.46
N ILE A 6 8.09 1.38 -9.54
CA ILE A 6 7.99 0.33 -8.52
C ILE A 6 9.29 -0.50 -8.55
N PRO A 7 9.84 -0.95 -7.41
CA PRO A 7 11.03 -1.79 -7.38
C PRO A 7 10.82 -3.11 -8.11
N GLN A 8 11.80 -3.52 -8.92
CA GLN A 8 11.73 -4.75 -9.70
C GLN A 8 11.49 -5.99 -8.83
N GLU A 9 12.11 -6.04 -7.64
CA GLU A 9 11.96 -7.13 -6.68
C GLU A 9 10.53 -7.32 -6.16
N LEU A 10 9.70 -6.26 -6.14
CA LEU A 10 8.29 -6.38 -5.79
C LEU A 10 7.47 -6.87 -6.99
N LYS A 11 7.78 -6.41 -8.20
CA LYS A 11 7.09 -6.81 -9.44
C LYS A 11 7.22 -8.31 -9.73
N GLU A 12 8.34 -8.90 -9.34
CA GLU A 12 8.67 -10.31 -9.57
C GLU A 12 7.91 -11.28 -8.64
N LEU A 13 7.32 -10.79 -7.55
CA LEU A 13 6.57 -11.63 -6.63
C LEU A 13 5.12 -11.84 -7.08
N PRO A 14 4.55 -13.05 -6.96
CA PRO A 14 3.15 -13.32 -7.24
C PRO A 14 2.24 -12.88 -6.08
N GLN A 15 2.42 -11.65 -5.60
CA GLN A 15 1.74 -11.09 -4.42
C GLN A 15 0.85 -9.89 -4.79
N TRP A 16 0.39 -9.83 -6.04
CA TRP A 16 -0.41 -8.73 -6.53
C TRP A 16 -1.90 -9.08 -6.56
N VAL A 17 -2.70 -8.07 -6.25
CA VAL A 17 -4.16 -8.08 -6.37
C VAL A 17 -4.58 -6.83 -7.12
N MET A 18 -5.75 -6.85 -7.73
CA MET A 18 -6.44 -5.61 -8.11
C MET A 18 -7.27 -5.10 -6.94
N TRP A 19 -7.82 -3.89 -7.02
CA TRP A 19 -8.74 -3.41 -5.99
C TRP A 19 -9.86 -2.54 -6.53
N LYS A 20 -10.97 -2.47 -5.78
CA LYS A 20 -12.08 -1.54 -6.01
C LYS A 20 -12.40 -0.74 -4.75
N LEU A 21 -12.81 0.51 -4.92
CA LEU A 21 -13.45 1.27 -3.86
C LEU A 21 -14.93 0.88 -3.79
N GLU A 22 -15.34 0.30 -2.65
CA GLU A 22 -16.72 -0.08 -2.39
C GLU A 22 -17.20 0.51 -1.07
N THR A 23 -18.47 0.91 -1.01
CA THR A 23 -19.10 1.34 0.24
C THR A 23 -19.58 0.12 1.03
N ARG A 24 -19.00 -0.11 2.20
CA ARG A 24 -19.42 -1.12 3.17
C ARG A 24 -19.84 -0.45 4.46
N GLU A 25 -21.06 -0.72 4.93
CA GLU A 25 -21.57 -0.18 6.20
C GLU A 25 -21.44 1.36 6.28
N GLY A 26 -21.64 2.04 5.15
CA GLY A 26 -21.52 3.50 5.04
C GLY A 26 -20.08 4.04 4.95
N LYS A 27 -19.06 3.19 4.85
CA LYS A 27 -17.66 3.58 4.71
C LYS A 27 -17.06 3.09 3.39
N GLU A 28 -16.37 3.98 2.70
CA GLU A 28 -15.57 3.60 1.54
C GLU A 28 -14.42 2.70 1.97
N THR A 29 -14.29 1.55 1.32
CA THR A 29 -13.31 0.51 1.64
C THR A 29 -12.66 0.03 0.36
N LYS A 30 -11.32 -0.09 0.38
CA LYS A 30 -10.54 -0.68 -0.71
C LYS A 30 -10.62 -2.20 -0.62
N ILE A 31 -11.36 -2.83 -1.52
CA ILE A 31 -11.60 -4.28 -1.55
C ILE A 31 -10.66 -4.92 -2.58
N PRO A 32 -9.86 -5.94 -2.22
CA PRO A 32 -8.97 -6.60 -3.16
C PRO A 32 -9.70 -7.63 -4.03
N TYR A 33 -9.23 -7.79 -5.25
CA TYR A 33 -9.81 -8.62 -6.31
C TYR A 33 -8.75 -9.38 -7.10
N GLN A 34 -9.14 -10.56 -7.57
CA GLN A 34 -8.38 -11.38 -8.53
C GLN A 34 -8.65 -10.90 -9.97
N PRO A 35 -7.74 -11.15 -10.94
CA PRO A 35 -7.95 -10.91 -12.37
C PRO A 35 -9.25 -11.52 -12.91
N THR A 36 -9.69 -12.63 -12.33
CA THR A 36 -10.95 -13.31 -12.66
C THR A 36 -12.22 -12.53 -12.28
N GLY A 37 -12.09 -11.43 -11.52
CA GLY A 37 -13.20 -10.64 -11.00
C GLY A 37 -13.75 -11.12 -9.64
N GLN A 38 -13.22 -12.22 -9.10
CA GLN A 38 -13.55 -12.67 -7.75
C GLN A 38 -12.82 -11.84 -6.69
N LYS A 39 -13.37 -11.75 -5.47
CA LYS A 39 -12.68 -11.10 -4.34
C LYS A 39 -11.41 -11.89 -4.00
N ALA A 40 -10.32 -11.16 -3.73
CA ALA A 40 -9.10 -11.74 -3.20
C ALA A 40 -9.09 -11.62 -1.66
N LYS A 41 -8.21 -12.36 -1.00
CA LYS A 41 -7.99 -12.26 0.45
C LYS A 41 -6.53 -11.96 0.72
N SER A 42 -6.23 -10.94 1.53
CA SER A 42 -4.87 -10.58 1.91
C SER A 42 -4.13 -11.62 2.78
N THR A 43 -4.76 -12.77 3.06
CA THR A 43 -4.22 -13.87 3.86
C THR A 43 -4.26 -15.20 3.12
N ASP A 44 -4.61 -15.21 1.82
CA ASP A 44 -4.73 -16.43 1.03
C ASP A 44 -3.92 -16.28 -0.28
N PRO A 45 -2.68 -16.81 -0.32
CA PRO A 45 -1.80 -16.71 -1.48
C PRO A 45 -2.39 -17.28 -2.77
N GLN A 46 -3.37 -18.19 -2.69
CA GLN A 46 -4.03 -18.75 -3.87
C GLN A 46 -4.90 -17.72 -4.59
N THR A 47 -5.19 -16.59 -3.95
CA THR A 47 -5.98 -15.48 -4.51
C THR A 47 -5.11 -14.32 -5.00
N TRP A 48 -3.79 -14.46 -4.96
CA TRP A 48 -2.83 -13.46 -5.44
C TRP A 48 -2.27 -13.89 -6.79
N HIS A 49 -1.76 -12.90 -7.53
CA HIS A 49 -1.33 -13.09 -8.91
C HIS A 49 -0.02 -12.34 -9.18
N THR A 50 0.52 -12.54 -10.38
CA THR A 50 1.62 -11.72 -10.88
C THR A 50 1.12 -10.30 -11.16
N LEU A 51 2.03 -9.32 -11.10
CA LEU A 51 1.69 -7.95 -11.50
C LEU A 51 1.18 -7.90 -12.94
N GLU A 52 1.81 -8.65 -13.85
CA GLU A 52 1.42 -8.70 -15.26
C GLU A 52 -0.03 -9.16 -15.44
N ASP A 53 -0.46 -10.21 -14.75
CA ASP A 53 -1.84 -10.70 -14.81
C ASP A 53 -2.84 -9.68 -14.28
N CYS A 54 -2.51 -9.00 -13.19
CA CYS A 54 -3.34 -7.92 -12.66
C CYS A 54 -3.48 -6.76 -13.66
N LEU A 55 -2.38 -6.33 -14.28
CA LEU A 55 -2.36 -5.22 -15.25
C LEU A 55 -3.18 -5.50 -16.50
N LYS A 56 -3.29 -6.76 -16.95
CA LYS A 56 -4.15 -7.14 -18.08
C LYS A 56 -5.65 -6.92 -17.80
N SER A 57 -6.04 -6.77 -16.55
CA SER A 57 -7.45 -6.65 -16.15
C SER A 57 -7.79 -5.32 -15.45
N THR A 58 -6.85 -4.39 -15.32
CA THR A 58 -7.03 -3.16 -14.53
C THR A 58 -8.15 -2.24 -15.00
N ASP A 59 -8.53 -2.28 -16.28
CA ASP A 59 -9.56 -1.38 -16.84
C ASP A 59 -10.92 -1.51 -16.13
N SER A 60 -11.17 -2.63 -15.47
CA SER A 60 -12.38 -2.89 -14.70
C SER A 60 -12.24 -2.61 -13.19
N PHE A 61 -11.09 -2.09 -12.73
CA PHE A 61 -10.70 -1.92 -11.33
C PHE A 61 -10.08 -0.54 -11.10
N ASN A 62 -9.90 -0.15 -9.83
CA ASN A 62 -9.30 1.14 -9.50
C ASN A 62 -7.76 1.13 -9.54
N GLY A 63 -7.15 -0.05 -9.61
CA GLY A 63 -5.70 -0.23 -9.71
C GLY A 63 -5.27 -1.56 -9.13
N VAL A 64 -3.99 -1.65 -8.77
CA VAL A 64 -3.39 -2.82 -8.15
C VAL A 64 -2.93 -2.55 -6.72
N GLY A 65 -2.70 -3.62 -5.99
CA GLY A 65 -2.14 -3.60 -4.65
C GLY A 65 -1.17 -4.75 -4.43
N PHE A 66 -0.25 -4.55 -3.50
CA PHE A 66 0.76 -5.52 -3.12
C PHE A 66 0.42 -6.08 -1.73
N VAL A 67 0.38 -7.40 -1.61
CA VAL A 67 0.06 -8.10 -0.36
C VAL A 67 1.34 -8.43 0.40
N PHE A 68 1.38 -8.09 1.69
CA PHE A 68 2.44 -8.52 2.60
C PHE A 68 2.14 -9.91 3.16
N SER A 69 3.13 -10.78 3.23
CA SER A 69 3.00 -12.18 3.59
C SER A 69 4.06 -12.62 4.59
N ASP A 70 3.77 -13.68 5.35
CA ASP A 70 4.73 -14.32 6.24
C ASP A 70 5.98 -14.90 5.53
N GLY A 71 5.94 -15.02 4.19
CA GLY A 71 7.00 -15.62 3.39
C GLY A 71 7.92 -14.62 2.68
N ASP A 72 7.66 -13.32 2.81
CA ASP A 72 8.44 -12.27 2.17
C ASP A 72 9.17 -11.39 3.21
N PRO A 73 10.25 -10.69 2.82
CA PRO A 73 11.05 -9.91 3.75
C PRO A 73 10.51 -8.48 3.95
N TYR A 74 9.27 -8.17 3.57
CA TYR A 74 8.79 -6.80 3.48
C TYR A 74 7.81 -6.41 4.58
N ALA A 75 7.92 -5.16 5.01
CA ALA A 75 6.88 -4.47 5.76
C ALA A 75 6.47 -3.18 5.04
N GLY A 76 5.17 -2.90 5.07
CA GLY A 76 4.60 -1.64 4.64
C GLY A 76 4.47 -0.67 5.81
N VAL A 77 4.85 0.60 5.60
CA VAL A 77 4.57 1.72 6.50
C VAL A 77 3.61 2.68 5.79
N ASP A 78 2.54 3.07 6.48
CA ASP A 78 1.50 3.96 5.95
C ASP A 78 1.38 5.19 6.85
N TRP A 79 1.30 6.37 6.22
CA TRP A 79 1.02 7.63 6.86
C TRP A 79 -0.26 8.22 6.26
N ASP A 80 -1.32 8.26 7.06
CA ASP A 80 -2.64 8.77 6.66
C ASP A 80 -2.73 10.29 6.85
N ASP A 81 -3.27 10.98 5.84
CA ASP A 81 -3.62 12.41 5.85
C ASP A 81 -2.47 13.35 6.26
N VAL A 82 -1.25 13.04 5.82
CA VAL A 82 -0.03 13.78 6.13
C VAL A 82 0.46 14.71 5.02
N ARG A 83 -0.21 14.74 3.86
CA ARG A 83 0.18 15.50 2.67
C ARG A 83 -0.99 16.32 2.14
N ASP A 84 -0.76 17.57 1.79
CA ASP A 84 -1.74 18.36 1.03
C ASP A 84 -1.72 17.90 -0.44
N PRO A 85 -2.83 17.39 -0.99
CA PRO A 85 -2.85 16.85 -2.35
C PRO A 85 -2.75 17.95 -3.43
N LYS A 86 -3.00 19.22 -3.09
CA LYS A 86 -2.92 20.37 -4.02
C LYS A 86 -1.53 20.98 -4.06
N THR A 87 -0.87 21.13 -2.91
CA THR A 87 0.46 21.75 -2.83
C THR A 87 1.59 20.72 -2.87
N GLY A 88 1.31 19.50 -2.42
CA GLY A 88 2.29 18.44 -2.24
C GLY A 88 3.13 18.55 -0.97
N GLU A 89 2.82 19.52 -0.11
CA GLU A 89 3.52 19.74 1.16
C GLU A 89 3.12 18.67 2.18
N TYR A 90 4.11 18.16 2.92
CA TYR A 90 3.91 17.23 4.03
C TYR A 90 3.80 17.98 5.36
N LEU A 91 3.12 17.36 6.33
CA LEU A 91 3.16 17.81 7.71
C LEU A 91 4.60 17.81 8.26
N PRO A 92 4.94 18.71 9.20
CA PRO A 92 6.30 18.83 9.72
C PRO A 92 6.88 17.50 10.22
N GLY A 93 8.08 17.14 9.73
CA GLY A 93 8.81 15.94 10.12
C GLY A 93 8.45 14.68 9.32
N ILE A 94 7.35 14.68 8.56
CA ILE A 94 6.89 13.46 7.87
C ILE A 94 7.74 13.14 6.64
N PHE A 95 8.14 14.16 5.89
CA PHE A 95 9.02 13.94 4.75
C PHE A 95 10.39 13.37 5.19
N GLU A 96 10.91 13.85 6.32
CA GLU A 96 12.14 13.35 6.94
C GLU A 96 11.98 11.92 7.47
N GLU A 97 10.82 11.56 8.04
CA GLU A 97 10.52 10.18 8.44
C GLU A 97 10.48 9.23 7.23
N ILE A 98 9.78 9.61 6.16
CA ILE A 98 9.66 8.80 4.95
C ILE A 98 11.03 8.59 4.31
N THR A 99 11.76 9.68 4.04
CA THR A 99 13.07 9.62 3.37
C THR A 99 14.15 9.01 4.26
N GLY A 100 14.02 9.12 5.59
CA GLY A 100 14.90 8.50 6.56
C GLY A 100 14.87 6.97 6.58
N LEU A 101 13.83 6.35 6.01
CA LEU A 101 13.78 4.90 5.82
C LEU A 101 14.73 4.40 4.73
N VAL A 102 15.18 5.27 3.83
CA VAL A 102 16.08 4.94 2.70
C VAL A 102 15.58 3.71 1.92
N SER A 103 14.28 3.72 1.62
CA SER A 103 13.58 2.63 0.93
C SER A 103 12.59 3.20 -0.08
N TYR A 104 11.95 2.32 -0.84
CA TYR A 104 10.88 2.73 -1.74
C TYR A 104 9.74 3.41 -0.97
N ALA A 105 9.32 4.57 -1.46
CA ALA A 105 8.15 5.29 -0.97
C ALA A 105 7.37 5.91 -2.13
N GLU A 106 6.05 6.01 -1.95
CA GLU A 106 5.14 6.57 -2.94
C GLU A 106 4.01 7.36 -2.29
N VAL A 107 3.46 8.32 -3.02
CA VAL A 107 2.22 9.01 -2.65
C VAL A 107 1.06 8.03 -2.74
N SER A 108 0.21 7.98 -1.71
CA SER A 108 -0.94 7.08 -1.69
C SER A 108 -2.01 7.49 -2.71
N GLN A 109 -2.92 6.59 -3.06
CA GLN A 109 -3.94 6.85 -4.09
C GLN A 109 -4.84 8.07 -3.83
N SER A 110 -5.00 8.49 -2.56
CA SER A 110 -5.80 9.68 -2.23
C SER A 110 -5.04 10.98 -2.50
N GLY A 111 -3.73 10.93 -2.68
CA GLY A 111 -2.84 12.08 -2.72
C GLY A 111 -2.57 12.72 -1.35
N THR A 112 -3.26 12.26 -0.29
CA THR A 112 -3.19 12.81 1.07
C THR A 112 -2.22 12.09 1.98
N GLY A 113 -1.78 10.89 1.61
CA GLY A 113 -0.88 10.06 2.40
C GLY A 113 0.34 9.58 1.62
N ALA A 114 1.13 8.73 2.27
CA ALA A 114 2.27 8.06 1.65
C ALA A 114 2.41 6.63 2.15
N HIS A 115 2.92 5.76 1.29
CA HIS A 115 3.34 4.42 1.67
C HIS A 115 4.87 4.31 1.52
N ALA A 116 5.50 3.54 2.41
CA ALA A 116 6.84 3.03 2.19
C ALA A 116 6.83 1.50 2.29
N ILE A 117 7.66 0.83 1.49
CA ILE A 117 7.90 -0.61 1.59
C ILE A 117 9.35 -0.80 1.96
N VAL A 118 9.60 -1.44 3.10
CA VAL A 118 10.93 -1.68 3.66
C VAL A 118 11.23 -3.17 3.75
N ARG A 119 12.51 -3.54 3.63
CA ARG A 119 12.96 -4.90 3.98
C ARG A 119 13.18 -4.98 5.49
N ALA A 120 12.18 -5.44 6.24
CA ALA A 120 12.26 -5.54 7.69
C ALA A 120 11.17 -6.45 8.27
N ASP A 121 11.49 -7.07 9.40
CA ASP A 121 10.46 -7.63 10.29
C ASP A 121 9.83 -6.50 11.11
N LYS A 122 8.50 -6.46 11.14
CA LYS A 122 7.78 -5.47 11.94
C LYS A 122 8.04 -5.71 13.44
N PRO A 123 8.39 -4.68 14.22
CA PRO A 123 8.53 -4.81 15.67
C PRO A 123 7.16 -4.91 16.36
N GLY A 124 7.03 -5.91 17.23
CA GLY A 124 5.87 -6.09 18.12
C GLY A 124 4.53 -6.29 17.40
N SER A 125 3.45 -6.34 18.17
CA SER A 125 2.10 -6.64 17.65
C SER A 125 1.25 -5.43 17.30
N LYS A 126 1.62 -4.21 17.75
CA LYS A 126 0.83 -3.00 17.47
C LYS A 126 1.03 -2.55 16.02
N CYS A 127 -0.04 -2.52 15.22
CA CYS A 127 0.04 -2.09 13.82
C CYS A 127 -0.27 -0.63 13.61
N LYS A 128 -0.97 0.03 14.53
CA LYS A 128 -1.51 1.38 14.34
C LYS A 128 -1.21 2.24 15.55
N LYS A 129 -0.74 3.46 15.34
CA LYS A 129 -0.45 4.42 16.41
C LYS A 129 -0.63 5.86 15.93
N LYS A 130 -1.36 6.64 16.74
CA LYS A 130 -1.38 8.09 16.63
C LYS A 130 -0.22 8.71 17.40
N ASP A 131 0.27 9.85 16.92
CA ASP A 131 1.20 10.69 17.66
C ASP A 131 0.55 11.23 18.95
N ARG A 132 1.32 11.93 19.78
CA ARG A 132 0.85 12.41 21.09
C ARG A 132 -0.37 13.33 20.98
N ASN A 133 -0.47 14.09 19.90
CA ASN A 133 -1.54 15.07 19.70
C ASN A 133 -2.73 14.49 18.91
N GLY A 134 -2.63 13.27 18.40
CA GLY A 134 -3.69 12.62 17.64
C GLY A 134 -3.82 13.09 16.19
N THR A 135 -2.87 13.89 15.72
CA THR A 135 -2.83 14.53 14.39
C THR A 135 -2.33 13.57 13.33
N ILE A 136 -1.30 12.78 13.64
CA ILE A 136 -0.60 11.94 12.67
C ILE A 136 -0.81 10.49 13.04
N GLU A 137 -1.36 9.73 12.11
CA GLU A 137 -1.56 8.30 12.24
C GLU A 137 -0.54 7.55 11.39
N ARG A 138 0.11 6.56 12.01
CA ARG A 138 1.06 5.66 11.34
C ARG A 138 0.55 4.24 11.46
N GLU A 139 0.62 3.51 10.36
CA GLU A 139 0.39 2.08 10.35
C GLU A 139 1.62 1.31 9.85
N MET A 140 1.77 0.07 10.31
CA MET A 140 2.82 -0.83 9.86
C MET A 140 2.30 -2.27 9.80
N TYR A 141 2.54 -2.93 8.69
CA TYR A 141 2.14 -4.32 8.45
C TYR A 141 3.21 -5.08 7.69
N ASP A 142 3.54 -6.26 8.18
CA ASP A 142 4.43 -7.25 7.55
C ASP A 142 3.64 -8.46 7.01
N ARG A 143 2.32 -8.52 7.26
CA ARG A 143 1.43 -9.58 6.76
C ARG A 143 -0.05 -9.21 6.84
N GLY A 144 -0.89 -9.96 6.15
CA GLY A 144 -2.35 -9.96 6.32
C GLY A 144 -3.04 -8.68 5.84
N ARG A 145 -2.30 -7.78 5.23
CA ARG A 145 -2.77 -6.54 4.59
C ARG A 145 -2.17 -6.43 3.21
N PHE A 146 -2.82 -5.61 2.39
CA PHE A 146 -2.29 -5.18 1.12
C PHE A 146 -2.25 -3.66 1.11
N PHE A 147 -1.26 -3.09 0.44
CA PHE A 147 -1.23 -1.67 0.13
C PHE A 147 -1.63 -1.45 -1.32
N VAL A 148 -2.42 -0.41 -1.56
CA VAL A 148 -2.67 0.07 -2.92
C VAL A 148 -1.38 0.69 -3.43
N MET A 149 -0.97 0.28 -4.64
CA MET A 149 0.28 0.73 -5.25
C MET A 149 0.00 1.79 -6.32
N THR A 150 0.72 2.89 -6.30
CA THR A 150 0.56 4.00 -7.27
C THR A 150 1.74 4.13 -8.21
N GLY A 151 2.96 3.81 -7.75
CA GLY A 151 4.20 4.13 -8.45
C GLY A 151 4.55 5.62 -8.43
N ASP A 152 3.76 6.46 -7.75
CA ASP A 152 3.99 7.91 -7.64
C ASP A 152 5.11 8.18 -6.64
N HIS A 153 6.32 7.87 -7.07
CA HIS A 153 7.53 7.80 -6.26
C HIS A 153 7.88 9.15 -5.62
N ILE A 154 8.28 9.09 -4.35
CA ILE A 154 8.71 10.24 -3.54
C ILE A 154 10.21 10.50 -3.69
#